data_AF-A0A1D2MIV6-F1
#
_entry.id   AF-A0A1D2MIV6-F1
#
_cell.length_a   1.000
_cell.length_b   1.000
_cell.length_c   1.000
_cell.angle_alpha   90.00
_cell.angle_beta   90.00
_cell.angle_gamma   90.00
#
_symmetry.space_group_name_H-M   'P 1'
#
loop_
_entity.id
_entity.type
_entity.pdbx_description
1 polymer ?
#
loop_
_entity_poly.entity_id
_entity_poly.type
_entity_poly.pdbx_seq_one_letter_code
_entity_poly.pdbx_strand_id
1 'polypeptide(L)'
;MSGNYFALVALTTVVLFKVLVTINAAPSETCQATIGDSKNGSCPQLGQFCAINCFRCVDSCTSDAECPGKHKCCRLQMGCGNACTNSALFSCN
;
A
#
# COMPACT_ATOMS: atom_id res chain seq x y z
N MET A 1 28.24 -11.46 -40.66
CA MET A 1 28.00 -11.86 -39.25
C MET A 1 27.54 -10.65 -38.44
N SER A 2 26.50 -9.95 -38.90
CA SER A 2 26.26 -8.54 -38.50
C SER A 2 24.78 -8.24 -38.24
N GLY A 3 23.86 -8.76 -39.07
CA GLY A 3 22.41 -8.53 -38.88
C GLY A 3 21.83 -9.19 -37.62
N ASN A 4 22.15 -10.47 -37.39
CA ASN A 4 21.63 -11.21 -36.23
C ASN A 4 22.23 -10.69 -34.91
N TYR A 5 23.49 -10.25 -34.92
CA TYR A 5 24.14 -9.69 -33.74
C TYR A 5 23.53 -8.34 -33.34
N PHE A 6 23.27 -7.46 -34.31
CA PHE A 6 22.60 -6.18 -34.07
C PHE A 6 21.19 -6.35 -33.50
N ALA A 7 20.42 -7.30 -34.03
CA ALA A 7 19.08 -7.62 -33.54
C ALA A 7 19.10 -8.13 -32.08
N LEU A 8 20.07 -8.99 -31.72
CA LEU A 8 20.22 -9.49 -30.35
C LEU A 8 20.60 -8.38 -29.37
N VAL A 9 21.50 -7.46 -29.76
CA VAL A 9 21.88 -6.30 -28.92
C VAL A 9 20.69 -5.35 -28.73
N ALA A 10 19.90 -5.10 -29.77
CA ALA A 10 18.70 -4.28 -29.67
C ALA A 10 17.62 -4.91 -28.77
N LEU A 11 17.38 -6.22 -28.89
CA LEU A 11 16.40 -6.92 -28.06
C LEU A 11 16.82 -6.96 -26.58
N THR A 12 18.10 -7.23 -26.30
CA THR A 12 18.62 -7.27 -24.93
C THR A 12 18.59 -5.91 -24.24
N THR A 13 18.96 -4.84 -24.95
CA THR A 13 18.88 -3.47 -24.41
C THR A 13 17.44 -3.02 -24.15
N VAL A 14 16.49 -3.33 -25.05
CA VAL A 14 15.07 -3.05 -24.84
C VAL A 14 14.52 -3.84 -23.64
N VAL A 15 14.82 -5.13 -23.53
CA VAL A 15 14.39 -5.97 -22.40
C VAL A 15 14.97 -5.45 -21.08
N LEU A 16 16.27 -5.14 -21.03
CA LEU A 16 16.92 -4.63 -19.84
C LEU A 16 16.35 -3.27 -19.42
N PHE A 17 16.09 -2.38 -20.38
CA PHE A 17 15.49 -1.07 -20.12
C PHE A 17 14.05 -1.21 -19.61
N LYS A 18 13.24 -2.11 -20.18
CA LYS A 18 11.89 -2.41 -19.66
C LYS A 18 11.96 -2.95 -18.23
N VAL A 19 12.85 -3.90 -17.96
CA VAL A 19 13.06 -4.47 -16.62
C VAL A 19 13.45 -3.36 -15.64
N LEU A 20 14.47 -2.56 -15.94
CA LEU A 20 14.90 -1.42 -15.12
C LEU A 20 13.76 -0.42 -14.89
N VAL A 21 13.00 -0.07 -15.92
CA VAL A 21 11.85 0.85 -15.80
C VAL A 21 10.76 0.24 -14.90
N THR A 22 10.44 -1.05 -15.04
CA THR A 22 9.43 -1.71 -14.18
C THR A 22 9.89 -1.91 -12.74
N ILE A 23 11.19 -2.14 -12.49
CA ILE A 23 11.72 -2.25 -11.11
C ILE A 23 11.70 -0.87 -10.43
N ASN A 24 12.04 0.20 -11.18
CA ASN A 24 12.04 1.58 -10.66
C ASN A 24 10.64 2.19 -10.56
N ALA A 25 9.63 1.60 -11.23
CA ALA A 25 8.25 2.06 -11.25
C ALA A 25 7.31 1.09 -10.53
N ALA A 26 7.79 0.31 -9.57
CA ALA A 26 6.90 -0.44 -8.69
C ALA A 26 6.27 0.54 -7.68
N PRO A 27 4.98 0.91 -7.80
CA PRO A 27 4.27 1.49 -6.67
C PRO A 27 4.20 0.41 -5.58
N SER A 28 4.55 0.77 -4.36
CA SER A 28 4.24 -0.07 -3.20
C SER A 28 2.72 -0.22 -3.12
N GLU A 29 2.18 -1.38 -3.50
CA GLU A 29 0.73 -1.60 -3.56
C GLU A 29 0.04 -1.57 -2.20
N THR A 30 0.77 -1.42 -1.09
CA THR A 30 0.47 -0.47 0.01
C THR A 30 1.47 -0.63 1.18
N CYS A 31 1.46 0.41 2.04
CA CYS A 31 1.97 0.47 3.43
C CYS A 31 1.38 1.70 4.15
N GLN A 32 1.00 2.74 3.39
CA GLN A 32 0.51 4.03 3.85
C GLN A 32 -0.28 4.76 2.74
N ALA A 33 -0.96 4.01 1.86
CA ALA A 33 -1.70 4.60 0.76
C ALA A 33 -2.90 5.41 1.26
N THR A 34 -3.29 6.42 0.47
CA THR A 34 -4.51 7.19 0.71
C THR A 34 -5.71 6.24 0.63
N ILE A 35 -6.48 6.15 1.72
CA ILE A 35 -7.68 5.32 1.74
C ILE A 35 -8.71 5.91 0.78
N GLY A 36 -9.26 5.06 -0.10
CA GLY A 36 -10.44 5.40 -0.89
C GLY A 36 -11.64 5.56 0.04
N ASP A 37 -11.97 6.82 0.37
CA ASP A 37 -13.08 7.15 1.27
C ASP A 37 -14.42 6.93 0.54
N SER A 38 -15.23 6.00 1.04
CA SER A 38 -16.54 5.68 0.46
C SER A 38 -17.64 5.51 1.50
N LYS A 39 -17.30 5.55 2.79
CA LYS A 39 -18.28 5.47 3.88
C LYS A 39 -18.28 6.75 4.72
N ASN A 40 -19.47 7.18 5.12
CA ASN A 40 -19.62 8.34 5.99
C ASN A 40 -19.01 8.11 7.37
N GLY A 41 -18.29 9.11 7.89
CA GLY A 41 -17.60 9.08 9.19
C GLY A 41 -16.10 9.30 9.03
N SER A 42 -15.40 9.46 10.16
CA SER A 42 -13.95 9.73 10.18
C SER A 42 -13.19 8.60 10.86
N CYS A 43 -11.95 8.37 10.44
CA CYS A 43 -11.05 7.47 11.15
C CYS A 43 -10.77 8.00 12.56
N PRO A 44 -10.69 7.11 13.57
CA PRO A 44 -10.33 7.53 14.91
C PRO A 44 -8.95 8.17 14.88
N GLN A 45 -8.84 9.35 15.49
CA GLN A 45 -7.54 9.93 15.78
C GLN A 45 -6.92 9.05 16.87
N LEU A 46 -5.99 8.17 16.51
CA LEU A 46 -5.19 7.46 17.49
C LEU A 46 -4.51 8.53 18.35
N GLY A 47 -4.93 8.61 19.61
CA GLY A 47 -4.31 9.52 20.57
C GLY A 47 -2.82 9.21 20.65
N GLN A 48 -2.03 10.24 20.90
CA GLN A 48 -0.56 10.25 20.96
C GLN A 48 0.07 9.21 21.91
N PHE A 49 -0.75 8.44 22.63
CA PHE A 49 -0.41 7.43 23.62
C PHE A 49 -0.52 5.98 23.13
N CYS A 50 -1.00 5.73 21.91
CA CYS A 50 -0.99 4.37 21.37
C CYS A 50 0.37 4.07 20.73
N ALA A 51 1.33 3.64 21.56
CA ALA A 51 2.66 3.20 21.12
C ALA A 51 2.62 1.75 20.60
N ILE A 52 1.77 1.45 19.62
CA ILE A 52 1.82 0.16 18.92
C ILE A 52 2.92 0.26 17.89
N ASN A 53 3.99 -0.51 18.06
CA ASN A 53 5.04 -0.64 17.04
C ASN A 53 4.89 -2.00 16.34
N CYS A 54 4.46 -1.98 15.08
CA CYS A 54 4.36 -3.21 14.29
C CYS A 54 5.71 -3.55 13.67
N PHE A 55 6.15 -4.80 13.86
CA PHE A 55 7.39 -5.31 13.24
C PHE A 55 7.30 -5.34 11.70
N ARG A 56 6.08 -5.43 11.15
CA ARG A 56 5.81 -5.39 9.72
C ARG A 56 4.64 -4.45 9.44
N CYS A 57 4.74 -3.70 8.35
CA CYS A 57 3.62 -2.97 7.79
C CYS A 57 2.79 -3.92 6.93
N VAL A 58 1.51 -4.07 7.27
CA VAL A 58 0.58 -4.94 6.55
C VAL A 58 -0.77 -4.25 6.45
N ASP A 59 -1.17 -3.88 5.23
CA ASP A 59 -2.51 -3.36 4.98
C ASP A 59 -3.50 -4.52 4.87
N SER A 60 -4.52 -4.50 5.72
CA SER A 60 -5.65 -5.42 5.67
C SER A 60 -6.80 -4.91 4.79
N CYS A 61 -6.73 -3.66 4.35
CA CYS A 61 -7.69 -3.01 3.48
C CYS A 61 -7.03 -1.82 2.75
N THR A 62 -7.60 -1.43 1.61
CA THR A 62 -7.17 -0.25 0.82
C THR A 62 -8.30 0.78 0.63
N SER A 63 -9.55 0.34 0.84
CA SER A 63 -10.77 1.13 0.71
C SER A 63 -11.77 0.78 1.80
N ASP A 64 -12.59 1.76 2.18
CA ASP A 64 -13.74 1.54 3.06
C ASP A 64 -14.68 0.43 2.56
N ALA A 65 -14.78 0.25 1.25
CA ALA A 65 -15.67 -0.72 0.61
C ALA A 65 -15.29 -2.18 0.93
N GLU A 66 -14.02 -2.44 1.23
CA GLU A 66 -13.54 -3.78 1.61
C GLU A 66 -13.91 -4.14 3.04
N CYS A 67 -14.16 -3.12 3.87
CA CYS A 67 -14.53 -3.35 5.25
C CYS A 67 -16.02 -3.70 5.36
N PRO A 68 -16.42 -4.64 6.22
CA PRO A 68 -17.82 -5.00 6.37
C PRO A 68 -18.65 -3.90 7.07
N GLY A 69 -19.95 -3.85 6.78
CA GLY A 69 -20.88 -2.94 7.47
C GLY A 69 -20.43 -1.47 7.46
N LYS A 70 -20.37 -0.86 8.65
CA LYS A 70 -19.97 0.56 8.85
C LYS A 70 -18.49 0.75 9.16
N HIS A 71 -17.69 -0.31 9.10
CA HIS A 71 -16.25 -0.22 9.31
C HIS A 71 -15.59 0.59 8.19
N LYS A 72 -14.64 1.44 8.56
CA LYS A 72 -13.82 2.21 7.63
C LYS A 72 -12.41 1.63 7.59
N CYS A 73 -11.76 1.74 6.44
CA CYS A 73 -10.37 1.39 6.31
C CYS A 73 -9.53 2.55 6.86
N CYS A 74 -8.75 2.32 7.90
CA CYS A 74 -8.03 3.40 8.58
C CYS A 74 -6.56 3.06 8.73
N ARG A 75 -5.73 4.08 8.56
CA ARG A 75 -4.29 3.99 8.70
C ARG A 75 -3.93 3.90 10.17
N LEU A 76 -3.27 2.81 10.54
CA LEU A 76 -2.68 2.62 11.85
C LEU A 76 -1.37 3.42 11.93
N GLN A 77 -1.14 4.07 13.07
CA GLN A 77 0.11 4.79 13.31
C GLN A 77 1.29 3.82 13.48
N MET A 78 2.52 4.34 13.34
CA MET A 78 3.79 3.62 13.52
C MET A 78 4.07 2.45 12.55
N GLY A 79 3.56 2.52 11.32
CA GLY A 79 3.94 1.55 10.28
C GLY A 79 3.24 0.20 10.40
N CYS A 80 2.05 0.18 11.00
CA CYS A 80 1.19 -1.00 11.08
C CYS A 80 0.29 -1.20 9.84
N GLY A 81 0.34 -0.31 8.84
CA GLY A 81 -0.52 -0.37 7.64
C GLY A 81 -1.95 0.10 7.91
N ASN A 82 -2.89 -0.31 7.05
CA ASN A 82 -4.31 0.01 7.14
C ASN A 82 -5.11 -1.16 7.72
N ALA A 83 -6.12 -0.87 8.54
CA ALA A 83 -7.04 -1.88 9.08
C ALA A 83 -8.49 -1.37 9.14
N CYS A 84 -9.43 -2.30 9.01
CA CYS A 84 -10.85 -2.01 9.19
C CYS A 84 -11.14 -1.73 10.66
N THR A 85 -11.59 -0.52 10.98
CA THR A 85 -11.97 -0.11 12.32
C THR A 85 -13.40 0.42 12.35
N ASN A 86 -14.06 0.23 13.50
CA ASN A 86 -15.27 1.00 13.80
C ASN A 86 -14.83 2.45 14.02
N SER A 87 -15.57 3.41 13.46
CA SER A 87 -15.32 4.85 13.51
C SER A 87 -15.37 5.48 14.93
N ALA A 88 -15.20 4.68 15.99
CA ALA A 88 -15.19 5.13 17.39
C ALA A 88 -14.48 4.18 18.39
N LEU A 89 -13.87 3.06 17.99
CA LEU A 89 -13.31 2.09 18.96
C LEU A 89 -12.06 1.38 18.44
N PHE A 90 -10.91 2.03 18.53
CA PHE A 90 -9.65 1.31 18.80
C PHE A 90 -9.25 1.72 20.22
N SER A 91 -9.70 0.93 21.21
CA SER A 91 -9.21 1.06 22.57
C SER A 91 -7.90 0.28 22.62
N CYS A 92 -6.77 0.99 22.66
CA CYS A 92 -5.49 0.39 23.01
C CYS A 92 -5.56 0.12 24.53
N ASN A 93 -6.00 -1.09 24.91
CA ASN A 93 -5.96 -1.57 26.30
C ASN A 93 -4.69 -2.36 26.53
#